data_AF-A0A959PAA8-F1
#
_entry.id   AF-A0A959PAA8-F1
#
_cell.length_a   1.000
_cell.length_b   1.000
_cell.length_c   1.000
_cell.angle_alpha   90.00
_cell.angle_beta   90.00
_cell.angle_gamma   90.00
#
_symmetry.space_group_name_H-M   'P 1'
#
loop_
_entity.id
_entity.type
_entity.pdbx_description
1 polymer ?
#
loop_
_entity_poly.entity_id
_entity_poly.type
_entity_poly.pdbx_seq_one_letter_code
_entity_poly.pdbx_strand_id
1 'polypeptide(L)'
;MIQTSLITLAEIEATAVIQRLADSGFHYHNLDHTRGVVGVTRLLAQDLGCDDHTTELLAIAAWFHDTGYDDMERHEMESARLAKEFLERNACSAVDIESVSAIILATNIHAEPQNLAEQIIRDADLHYLGVEDYYPRANRLRDEWEITQKRQLSDEEWYRLNLTFFNTHRFYTNAGEARFGQQKERNKKSIELKLAQL
;
A
#
# COMPACT_ATOMS: atom_id res chain seq x y z
N MET A 1 -25.38 2.64 23.49
CA MET A 1 -24.98 2.74 22.07
C MET A 1 -23.54 2.30 21.99
N ILE A 2 -23.22 1.31 21.16
CA ILE A 2 -21.81 0.96 20.90
C ILE A 2 -21.26 2.11 20.06
N GLN A 3 -20.30 2.86 20.59
CA GLN A 3 -19.61 3.88 19.82
C GLN A 3 -18.73 3.14 18.79
N THR A 4 -19.03 3.32 17.51
CA THR A 4 -18.22 2.77 16.42
C THR A 4 -16.85 3.43 16.42
N SER A 5 -15.78 2.64 16.36
CA SER A 5 -14.41 3.18 16.33
C SER A 5 -14.15 3.98 15.05
N LEU A 6 -13.24 4.95 15.11
CA LEU A 6 -12.88 5.75 13.94
C LEU A 6 -12.30 4.88 12.81
N ILE A 7 -11.53 3.85 13.17
CA ILE A 7 -11.02 2.84 12.22
C ILE A 7 -12.16 2.11 11.50
N THR A 8 -13.23 1.75 12.21
CA THR A 8 -14.40 1.09 11.59
C THR A 8 -15.13 2.03 10.63
N LEU A 9 -15.22 3.32 10.95
CA LEU A 9 -15.78 4.31 10.03
C LEU A 9 -14.90 4.50 8.79
N ALA A 10 -13.57 4.54 8.97
CA ALA A 10 -12.61 4.61 7.87
C ALA A 10 -12.70 3.38 6.95
N GLU A 11 -12.78 2.18 7.53
CA GLU A 11 -12.99 0.93 6.79
C GLU A 11 -14.25 0.99 5.91
N ILE A 12 -15.38 1.41 6.47
CA ILE A 12 -16.66 1.49 5.74
C ILE A 12 -16.54 2.46 4.56
N GLU A 13 -16.00 3.65 4.80
CA GLU A 13 -15.91 4.70 3.77
C GLU A 13 -14.90 4.32 2.67
N ALA A 14 -13.70 3.89 3.05
CA ALA A 14 -12.68 3.46 2.10
C ALA A 14 -13.14 2.26 1.28
N THR A 15 -13.79 1.26 1.91
CA THR A 15 -14.34 0.09 1.21
C THR A 15 -15.31 0.51 0.11
N ALA A 16 -16.19 1.47 0.39
CA ALA A 16 -17.15 1.95 -0.60
C ALA A 16 -16.48 2.60 -1.81
N VAL A 17 -15.35 3.29 -1.61
CA VAL A 17 -14.55 3.89 -2.69
C VAL A 17 -13.80 2.80 -3.48
N ILE A 18 -13.03 1.97 -2.79
CA ILE A 18 -12.16 0.95 -3.40
C ILE A 18 -12.97 -0.08 -4.20
N GLN A 19 -14.16 -0.45 -3.74
CA GLN A 19 -15.02 -1.38 -4.49
C GLN A 19 -15.42 -0.86 -5.86
N ARG A 20 -15.53 0.46 -6.05
CA ARG A 20 -15.85 1.06 -7.36
C ARG A 20 -14.66 1.04 -8.31
N LEU A 21 -13.43 0.94 -7.81
CA LEU A 21 -12.23 0.86 -8.65
C LEU A 21 -12.21 -0.42 -9.51
N ALA A 22 -12.82 -1.50 -9.01
CA ALA A 22 -12.92 -2.75 -9.77
C ALA A 22 -13.65 -2.55 -11.11
N ASP A 23 -14.68 -1.71 -11.15
CA ASP A 23 -15.44 -1.38 -12.37
C ASP A 23 -14.60 -0.60 -13.40
N SER A 24 -13.52 0.04 -12.93
CA SER A 24 -12.57 0.82 -13.74
C SER A 24 -11.32 0.02 -14.15
N GLY A 25 -11.26 -1.29 -13.84
CA GLY A 25 -10.16 -2.17 -14.23
C GLY A 25 -9.00 -2.26 -13.25
N PHE A 26 -9.16 -1.75 -12.02
CA PHE A 26 -8.16 -1.88 -10.95
C PHE A 26 -8.22 -3.26 -10.31
N HIS A 27 -7.47 -4.21 -10.88
CA HIS A 27 -7.44 -5.60 -10.43
C HIS A 27 -6.46 -5.85 -9.28
N TYR A 28 -5.45 -4.99 -9.10
CA TYR A 28 -4.50 -5.08 -7.99
C TYR A 28 -4.88 -4.13 -6.85
N HIS A 29 -5.10 -2.85 -7.15
CA HIS A 29 -5.48 -1.83 -6.16
C HIS A 29 -6.97 -1.99 -5.80
N ASN A 30 -7.24 -3.04 -5.03
CA ASN A 30 -8.57 -3.50 -4.65
C ASN A 30 -8.67 -3.72 -3.13
N LEU A 31 -9.84 -4.13 -2.66
CA LEU A 31 -10.12 -4.27 -1.23
C LEU A 31 -9.23 -5.32 -0.53
N ASP A 32 -8.81 -6.37 -1.23
CA ASP A 32 -7.91 -7.38 -0.67
C ASP A 32 -6.49 -6.81 -0.46
N HIS A 33 -6.01 -6.01 -1.41
CA HIS A 33 -4.75 -5.28 -1.26
C HIS A 33 -4.84 -4.33 -0.05
N THR A 34 -5.86 -3.47 0.02
CA THR A 34 -6.03 -2.52 1.13
C THR A 34 -6.11 -3.22 2.49
N ARG A 35 -6.88 -4.31 2.61
CA ARG A 35 -6.94 -5.11 3.86
C ARG A 35 -5.58 -5.69 4.23
N GLY A 36 -4.82 -6.15 3.23
CA GLY A 36 -3.44 -6.60 3.40
C GLY A 36 -2.55 -5.50 3.99
N VAL A 37 -2.58 -4.30 3.39
CA VAL A 37 -1.81 -3.14 3.87
C VAL A 37 -2.20 -2.75 5.28
N VAL A 38 -3.50 -2.68 5.61
CA VAL A 38 -3.99 -2.40 6.98
C VAL A 38 -3.50 -3.45 7.98
N GLY A 39 -3.58 -4.74 7.61
CA GLY A 39 -3.12 -5.83 8.46
C GLY A 39 -1.63 -5.78 8.73
N VAL A 40 -0.81 -5.57 7.70
CA VAL A 40 0.65 -5.47 7.83
C VAL A 40 1.05 -4.21 8.58
N THR A 41 0.39 -3.08 8.33
CA THR A 41 0.62 -1.83 9.04
C THR A 41 0.49 -2.01 10.55
N ARG A 42 -0.61 -2.65 11.00
CA ARG A 42 -0.85 -2.93 12.43
C ARG A 42 0.18 -3.90 13.00
N LEU A 43 0.57 -4.92 12.24
CA LEU A 43 1.57 -5.90 12.64
C LEU A 43 2.95 -5.26 12.85
N LEU A 44 3.38 -4.41 11.92
CA LEU A 44 4.65 -3.69 12.02
C LEU A 44 4.62 -2.66 13.15
N ALA A 45 3.52 -1.92 13.32
CA ALA A 45 3.34 -1.00 14.44
C ALA A 45 3.48 -1.71 15.80
N GLN A 46 2.91 -2.91 15.91
CA GLN A 46 3.04 -3.75 17.10
C GLN A 46 4.49 -4.19 17.35
N ASP A 47 5.20 -4.70 16.33
CA ASP A 47 6.59 -5.14 16.47
C ASP A 47 7.55 -4.00 16.86
N LEU A 48 7.23 -2.78 16.42
CA LEU A 48 8.02 -1.58 16.66
C LEU A 48 7.61 -0.86 17.95
N GLY A 49 6.58 -1.34 18.64
CA GLY A 49 6.12 -0.78 19.91
C GLY A 49 5.46 0.60 19.78
N CYS A 50 4.79 0.88 18.67
CA CYS A 50 3.98 2.08 18.51
C CYS A 50 2.84 2.11 19.55
N ASP A 51 2.48 3.30 20.00
CA ASP A 51 1.33 3.48 20.89
C ASP A 51 -0.01 3.34 20.14
N ASP A 52 -1.10 3.25 20.89
CA ASP A 52 -2.45 3.05 20.35
C ASP A 52 -2.86 4.21 19.42
N HIS A 53 -2.46 5.44 19.73
CA HIS A 53 -2.79 6.62 18.94
C HIS A 53 -2.12 6.57 17.57
N THR A 54 -0.80 6.36 17.55
CA THR A 54 -0.02 6.21 16.31
C THR A 54 -0.54 5.04 15.48
N THR A 55 -0.87 3.92 16.14
CA THR A 55 -1.43 2.74 15.47
C THR A 55 -2.80 3.01 14.85
N GLU A 56 -3.65 3.81 15.50
CA GLU A 56 -4.93 4.25 14.95
C GLU A 56 -4.75 5.12 13.70
N LEU A 57 -3.87 6.13 13.76
CA LEU A 57 -3.58 7.00 12.60
C LEU A 57 -3.02 6.21 11.42
N LEU A 58 -2.08 5.30 11.67
CA LEU A 58 -1.53 4.38 10.68
C LEU A 58 -2.60 3.51 10.03
N ALA A 59 -3.52 2.94 10.83
CA ALA A 59 -4.61 2.12 10.30
C ALA A 59 -5.58 2.93 9.42
N ILE A 60 -5.89 4.17 9.80
CA ILE A 60 -6.72 5.06 8.99
C ILE A 60 -6.02 5.41 7.67
N ALA A 61 -4.74 5.79 7.74
CA ALA A 61 -3.94 6.07 6.54
C ALA A 61 -3.90 4.85 5.58
N ALA A 62 -3.68 3.65 6.11
CA ALA A 62 -3.67 2.42 5.34
C ALA A 62 -5.03 2.10 4.69
N TRP A 63 -6.15 2.45 5.31
CA TRP A 63 -7.47 2.33 4.66
C TRP A 63 -7.62 3.28 3.48
N PHE A 64 -7.11 4.50 3.60
CA PHE A 64 -7.32 5.56 2.61
C PHE A 64 -6.26 5.62 1.51
N HIS A 65 -5.09 4.98 1.65
CA HIS A 65 -3.92 5.22 0.77
C HIS A 65 -4.21 5.11 -0.74
N ASP A 66 -5.13 4.22 -1.13
CA ASP A 66 -5.51 3.95 -2.53
C ASP A 66 -6.92 4.43 -2.90
N THR A 67 -7.50 5.33 -2.12
CA THR A 67 -8.86 5.84 -2.41
C THR A 67 -8.91 6.87 -3.54
N GLY A 68 -7.77 7.42 -3.96
CA GLY A 68 -7.64 8.49 -4.95
C GLY A 68 -7.42 8.07 -6.41
N TYR A 69 -7.58 6.79 -6.75
CA TYR A 69 -7.31 6.28 -8.11
C TYR A 69 -8.23 6.81 -9.23
N ASP A 70 -9.22 7.65 -8.90
CA ASP A 70 -9.93 8.48 -9.88
C ASP A 70 -8.98 9.43 -10.64
N ASP A 71 -7.85 9.83 -10.02
CA ASP A 71 -6.72 10.49 -10.68
C ASP A 71 -5.45 9.65 -10.46
N MET A 72 -5.13 8.77 -11.40
CA MET A 72 -3.99 7.84 -11.28
C MET A 72 -2.64 8.56 -11.07
N GLU A 73 -2.41 9.71 -11.69
CA GLU A 73 -1.14 10.44 -11.60
C GLU A 73 -0.96 11.12 -10.24
N ARG A 74 -2.07 11.40 -9.55
CA ARG A 74 -2.12 12.15 -8.30
C ARG A 74 -2.80 11.38 -7.17
N HIS A 75 -2.90 10.06 -7.30
CA HIS A 75 -3.77 9.26 -6.45
C HIS A 75 -3.43 9.40 -4.96
N GLU A 76 -2.15 9.54 -4.57
CA GLU A 76 -1.79 9.74 -3.17
C GLU A 76 -2.24 11.12 -2.64
N MET A 77 -2.16 12.17 -3.47
CA MET A 77 -2.68 13.49 -3.11
C MET A 77 -4.20 13.47 -2.96
N GLU A 78 -4.91 12.76 -3.85
CA GLU A 78 -6.35 12.64 -3.79
C GLU A 78 -6.82 11.74 -2.63
N SER A 79 -6.12 10.64 -2.37
CA SER A 79 -6.29 9.79 -1.18
C SER A 79 -6.12 10.60 0.10
N ALA A 80 -5.07 11.42 0.20
CA ALA A 80 -4.82 12.27 1.34
C ALA A 80 -5.92 13.34 1.52
N ARG A 81 -6.45 13.89 0.42
CA ARG A 81 -7.59 14.81 0.42
C ARG A 81 -8.84 14.13 0.98
N LEU A 82 -9.17 12.93 0.51
CA LEU A 82 -10.34 12.16 0.97
C LEU A 82 -10.21 11.79 2.45
N ALA A 83 -9.04 11.35 2.89
CA ALA A 83 -8.77 11.05 4.30
C ALA A 83 -8.91 12.31 5.18
N LYS A 84 -8.40 13.45 4.72
CA LYS A 84 -8.56 14.73 5.42
C LYS A 84 -10.04 15.09 5.59
N GLU A 85 -10.84 15.03 4.53
CA GLU A 85 -12.27 15.33 4.61
C GLU A 85 -13.01 14.39 5.57
N PHE A 86 -12.66 13.10 5.55
CA PHE A 86 -13.17 12.12 6.51
C PHE A 86 -12.84 12.50 7.95
N LEU A 87 -11.57 12.82 8.24
CA LEU A 87 -11.10 13.17 9.58
C LEU A 87 -11.70 14.50 10.09
N GLU A 88 -11.83 15.51 9.22
CA GLU A 88 -12.49 16.78 9.54
C GLU A 88 -13.96 16.57 9.91
N ARG A 89 -14.70 15.74 9.16
CA ARG A 89 -16.10 15.40 9.48
C ARG A 89 -16.24 14.66 10.81
N ASN A 90 -15.22 13.92 11.22
CA ASN A 90 -15.17 13.21 12.49
C ASN A 90 -14.51 14.03 13.62
N ALA A 91 -14.31 15.34 13.42
CA ALA A 91 -13.78 16.28 14.42
C ALA A 91 -12.40 15.88 14.99
N CYS A 92 -11.55 15.25 14.16
CA CYS A 92 -10.17 14.95 14.51
C CYS A 92 -9.32 16.22 14.61
N SER A 93 -8.20 16.16 15.34
CA SER A 93 -7.32 17.31 15.49
C SER A 93 -6.57 17.63 14.19
N ALA A 94 -6.18 18.89 14.00
CA ALA A 94 -5.37 19.28 12.84
C ALA A 94 -4.04 18.50 12.76
N VAL A 95 -3.45 18.18 13.91
CA VAL A 95 -2.21 17.40 14.01
C VAL A 95 -2.42 15.97 13.51
N ASP A 96 -3.52 15.33 13.88
CA ASP A 96 -3.84 13.97 13.43
C ASP A 96 -4.15 13.93 11.93
N ILE A 97 -4.87 14.95 11.43
CA ILE A 97 -5.15 15.12 10.01
C ILE A 97 -3.85 15.25 9.22
N GLU A 98 -2.95 16.13 9.64
CA GLU A 98 -1.64 16.31 9.00
C GLU A 98 -0.81 15.03 9.04
N SER A 99 -0.83 14.31 10.16
CA SER A 99 -0.13 13.03 10.30
C SER A 99 -0.66 11.97 9.34
N VAL A 100 -1.98 11.77 9.27
CA VAL A 100 -2.58 10.79 8.34
C VAL A 100 -2.30 11.18 6.89
N SER A 101 -2.45 12.46 6.53
CA SER A 101 -2.12 12.94 5.18
C SER A 101 -0.65 12.69 4.83
N ALA A 102 0.29 12.96 5.74
CA ALA A 102 1.72 12.70 5.51
C ALA A 102 2.03 11.21 5.33
N ILE A 103 1.41 10.34 6.14
CA ILE A 103 1.55 8.88 6.00
C ILE A 103 1.05 8.42 4.63
N ILE A 104 -0.12 8.89 4.17
CA ILE A 104 -0.63 8.55 2.83
C ILE A 104 0.30 9.06 1.75
N LEU A 105 0.75 10.32 1.81
CA LEU A 105 1.65 10.88 0.79
C LEU A 105 2.99 10.14 0.71
N ALA A 106 3.44 9.50 1.79
CA ALA A 106 4.64 8.69 1.79
C ALA A 106 4.49 7.42 0.94
N THR A 107 3.30 6.90 0.65
CA THR A 107 3.16 5.71 -0.23
C THR A 107 3.61 5.98 -1.66
N ASN A 108 3.73 7.25 -2.07
CA ASN A 108 4.28 7.59 -3.37
C ASN A 108 5.66 6.99 -3.59
N ILE A 109 5.85 6.27 -4.70
CA ILE A 109 7.07 5.49 -4.93
C ILE A 109 8.36 6.33 -4.94
N HIS A 110 8.26 7.63 -5.25
CA HIS A 110 9.36 8.57 -5.27
C HIS A 110 9.58 9.33 -3.94
N ALA A 111 8.67 9.19 -2.97
CA ALA A 111 8.83 9.78 -1.66
C ALA A 111 9.83 8.98 -0.80
N GLU A 112 10.63 9.70 -0.01
CA GLU A 112 11.43 9.10 1.06
C GLU A 112 10.71 9.32 2.40
N PRO A 113 10.48 8.27 3.21
CA PRO A 113 9.78 8.39 4.47
C PRO A 113 10.62 9.18 5.49
N GLN A 114 10.00 10.15 6.16
CA GLN A 114 10.65 11.11 7.05
C GLN A 114 10.62 10.69 8.53
N ASN A 115 9.73 9.77 8.90
CA ASN A 115 9.58 9.29 10.27
C ASN A 115 9.16 7.81 10.30
N LEU A 116 9.06 7.24 11.50
CA LEU A 116 8.75 5.81 11.68
C LEU A 116 7.39 5.42 11.11
N ALA A 117 6.35 6.26 11.25
CA ALA A 117 5.02 5.94 10.73
C ALA A 117 5.02 5.87 9.19
N GLU A 118 5.72 6.80 8.55
CA GLU A 118 5.93 6.77 7.10
C GLU A 118 6.75 5.54 6.67
N GLN A 119 7.77 5.14 7.43
CA GLN A 119 8.51 3.91 7.12
C GLN A 119 7.63 2.66 7.24
N ILE A 120 6.75 2.61 8.24
CA ILE A 120 5.82 1.50 8.45
C ILE A 120 4.87 1.36 7.27
N ILE A 121 4.25 2.45 6.80
CA ILE A 121 3.30 2.36 5.68
C ILE A 121 4.00 1.99 4.38
N ARG A 122 5.24 2.47 4.13
CA ARG A 122 6.06 2.05 2.97
C ARG A 122 6.28 0.55 2.96
N ASP A 123 6.68 0.00 4.11
CA ASP A 123 6.93 -1.42 4.24
C ASP A 123 5.65 -2.24 4.10
N ALA A 124 4.54 -1.73 4.63
CA ALA A 124 3.24 -2.37 4.56
C ALA A 124 2.63 -2.37 3.16
N ASP A 125 2.74 -1.27 2.42
CA ASP A 125 2.24 -1.16 1.05
C ASP A 125 2.98 -2.12 0.10
N LEU A 126 4.31 -2.15 0.20
CA LEU A 126 5.17 -2.98 -0.65
C LEU A 126 5.48 -4.38 -0.07
N HIS A 127 4.75 -4.82 0.96
CA HIS A 127 4.96 -6.14 1.59
C HIS A 127 4.79 -7.30 0.60
N TYR A 128 4.00 -7.10 -0.47
CA TYR A 128 3.70 -8.14 -1.46
C TYR A 128 4.97 -8.67 -2.17
N LEU A 129 6.05 -7.88 -2.18
CA LEU A 129 7.35 -8.29 -2.71
C LEU A 129 7.97 -9.42 -1.88
N GLY A 130 7.66 -9.50 -0.59
CA GLY A 130 8.26 -10.41 0.38
C GLY A 130 7.30 -11.47 0.94
N VAL A 131 6.35 -11.93 0.13
CA VAL A 131 5.41 -13.01 0.48
C VAL A 131 5.36 -14.06 -0.63
N GLU A 132 4.88 -15.27 -0.31
CA GLU A 132 4.89 -16.41 -1.24
C GLU A 132 3.92 -16.23 -2.42
N ASP A 133 2.85 -15.44 -2.26
CA ASP A 133 1.84 -15.16 -3.29
C ASP A 133 2.21 -13.98 -4.21
N TYR A 134 3.51 -13.69 -4.35
CA TYR A 134 4.02 -12.62 -5.20
C TYR A 134 3.52 -12.70 -6.65
N TYR A 135 3.63 -13.86 -7.33
CA TYR A 135 3.25 -13.96 -8.75
C TYR A 135 1.77 -13.69 -9.02
N PRO A 136 0.81 -14.27 -8.27
CA PRO A 136 -0.59 -13.90 -8.39
C PRO A 136 -0.84 -12.38 -8.25
N ARG A 137 -0.17 -11.72 -7.30
CA ARG A 137 -0.30 -10.27 -7.09
C ARG A 137 0.33 -9.46 -8.23
N ALA A 138 1.54 -9.82 -8.65
CA ALA A 138 2.23 -9.20 -9.77
C ALA A 138 1.41 -9.35 -11.06
N ASN A 139 0.81 -10.52 -11.32
CA ASN A 139 -0.02 -10.72 -12.50
C ASN A 139 -1.28 -9.83 -12.47
N ARG A 140 -1.94 -9.69 -11.31
CA ARG A 140 -3.07 -8.74 -11.18
C ARG A 140 -2.64 -7.30 -11.46
N LEU A 141 -1.44 -6.90 -11.04
CA LEU A 141 -0.91 -5.57 -11.33
C LEU A 141 -0.60 -5.39 -12.83
N ARG A 142 -0.06 -6.42 -13.48
CA ARG A 142 0.18 -6.41 -14.93
C ARG A 142 -1.14 -6.29 -15.71
N ASP A 143 -2.15 -7.06 -15.35
CA ASP A 143 -3.48 -7.03 -15.96
C ASP A 143 -4.11 -5.65 -15.78
N GLU A 144 -4.00 -5.08 -14.59
CA GLU A 144 -4.47 -3.72 -14.32
C GLU A 144 -3.78 -2.70 -15.23
N TRP A 145 -2.44 -2.73 -15.35
CA TRP A 145 -1.72 -1.79 -16.22
C TRP A 145 -2.08 -1.93 -17.69
N GLU A 146 -2.38 -3.15 -18.15
CA GLU A 146 -2.90 -3.37 -19.50
C GLU A 146 -4.26 -2.68 -19.69
N ILE A 147 -5.15 -2.77 -18.70
CA ILE A 147 -6.51 -2.22 -18.80
C ILE A 147 -6.51 -0.70 -18.63
N THR A 148 -5.91 -0.19 -17.56
CA THR A 148 -5.99 1.21 -17.13
C THR A 148 -4.99 2.10 -17.86
N GLN A 149 -3.81 1.57 -18.20
CA GLN A 149 -2.73 2.34 -18.84
C GLN A 149 -2.46 1.95 -20.30
N LYS A 150 -3.18 0.95 -20.84
CA LYS A 150 -2.93 0.39 -22.19
C LYS A 150 -1.50 -0.09 -22.38
N ARG A 151 -0.88 -0.56 -21.29
CA ARG A 151 0.52 -0.97 -21.25
C ARG A 151 0.63 -2.48 -21.35
N GLN A 152 0.66 -2.99 -22.58
CA GLN A 152 0.96 -4.40 -22.84
C GLN A 152 2.46 -4.65 -22.74
N LEU A 153 2.85 -5.56 -21.87
CA LEU A 153 4.24 -5.97 -21.67
C LEU A 153 4.36 -7.44 -22.02
N SER A 154 5.44 -7.84 -22.71
CA SER A 154 5.85 -9.23 -22.83
C SER A 154 6.32 -9.79 -21.47
N ASP A 155 6.47 -11.11 -21.38
CA ASP A 155 6.99 -11.73 -20.16
C ASP A 155 8.42 -11.26 -19.85
N GLU A 156 9.26 -11.07 -20.87
CA GLU A 156 10.62 -10.57 -20.68
C GLU A 156 10.60 -9.13 -20.11
N GLU A 157 9.82 -8.22 -20.72
CA GLU A 157 9.70 -6.84 -20.25
C GLU A 157 9.14 -6.77 -18.83
N TRP A 158 8.11 -7.57 -18.52
CA TRP A 158 7.51 -7.62 -17.20
C TRP A 158 8.51 -8.09 -16.13
N TYR A 159 9.22 -9.18 -16.39
CA TYR A 159 10.19 -9.69 -15.42
C TYR A 159 11.42 -8.76 -15.28
N ARG A 160 11.89 -8.12 -16.35
CA ARG A 160 12.98 -7.12 -16.27
C ARG A 160 12.57 -5.91 -15.44
N LEU A 161 11.34 -5.42 -15.60
CA LEU A 161 10.79 -4.33 -14.80
C LEU A 161 10.72 -4.71 -13.33
N ASN A 162 10.16 -5.88 -13.02
CA ASN A 162 10.08 -6.35 -11.64
C ASN A 162 11.47 -6.57 -11.04
N LEU A 163 12.41 -7.18 -11.76
CA LEU A 163 13.78 -7.36 -11.25
C LEU A 163 14.45 -6.03 -10.95
N THR A 164 14.24 -5.02 -11.78
CA THR A 164 14.72 -3.65 -11.54
C THR A 164 14.13 -3.10 -10.24
N PHE A 165 12.81 -3.23 -10.07
CA PHE A 165 12.11 -2.79 -8.87
C PHE A 165 12.58 -3.50 -7.60
N PHE A 166 12.76 -4.82 -7.64
CA PHE A 166 13.30 -5.60 -6.52
C PHE A 166 14.71 -5.17 -6.11
N ASN A 167 15.54 -4.76 -7.09
CA ASN A 167 16.90 -4.30 -6.85
C ASN A 167 16.97 -2.89 -6.26
N THR A 168 16.00 -2.02 -6.56
CA THR A 168 15.97 -0.65 -6.03
C THR A 168 15.19 -0.54 -4.72
N HIS A 169 14.21 -1.40 -4.50
CA HIS A 169 13.39 -1.42 -3.29
C HIS A 169 14.16 -1.94 -2.07
N ARG A 170 13.94 -1.32 -0.90
CA ARG A 170 14.33 -1.80 0.43
C ARG A 170 13.16 -1.68 1.39
N PHE A 171 13.08 -2.58 2.37
CA PHE A 171 12.25 -2.32 3.55
C PHE A 171 12.98 -1.31 4.45
N TYR A 172 12.26 -0.33 4.96
CA TYR A 172 12.79 0.79 5.72
C TYR A 172 12.95 0.46 7.21
N THR A 173 12.06 -0.35 7.77
CA THR A 173 12.10 -0.73 9.18
C THR A 173 12.82 -2.06 9.38
N ASN A 174 13.45 -2.24 10.53
CA ASN A 174 14.03 -3.53 10.93
C ASN A 174 12.96 -4.64 10.99
N ALA A 175 11.71 -4.28 11.36
CA ALA A 175 10.60 -5.23 11.41
C ALA A 175 10.16 -5.67 10.00
N GLY A 176 10.05 -4.73 9.06
CA GLY A 176 9.76 -5.02 7.66
C GLY A 176 10.82 -5.91 7.03
N GLU A 177 12.10 -5.58 7.22
CA GLU A 177 13.21 -6.40 6.73
C GLU A 177 13.21 -7.80 7.35
N ALA A 178 12.99 -7.91 8.66
CA ALA A 178 12.94 -9.20 9.36
C ALA A 178 11.78 -10.09 8.88
N ARG A 179 10.63 -9.50 8.54
CA ARG A 179 9.45 -10.24 8.07
C ARG A 179 9.52 -10.63 6.60
N PHE A 180 9.95 -9.71 5.75
CA PHE A 180 9.73 -9.79 4.31
C PHE A 180 11.02 -9.94 3.50
N GLY A 181 12.18 -9.58 4.06
CA GLY A 181 13.46 -9.54 3.34
C GLY A 181 13.89 -10.91 2.78
N GLN A 182 13.83 -11.97 3.61
CA GLN A 182 14.22 -13.31 3.15
C GLN A 182 13.36 -13.81 1.98
N GLN A 183 12.05 -13.61 2.06
CA GLN A 183 11.14 -14.06 1.01
C GLN A 183 11.22 -13.16 -0.23
N LYS A 184 11.48 -11.85 -0.07
CA LYS A 184 11.77 -10.94 -1.18
C LYS A 184 12.95 -11.42 -2.00
N GLU A 185 14.04 -11.86 -1.36
CA GLU A 185 15.19 -12.42 -2.06
C GLU A 185 14.89 -13.75 -2.75
N ARG A 186 14.00 -14.58 -2.21
CA ARG A 186 13.53 -15.80 -2.90
C ARG A 186 12.72 -15.48 -4.14
N ASN A 187 11.79 -14.52 -4.02
CA ASN A 187 10.97 -14.07 -5.14
C ASN A 187 11.84 -13.45 -6.24
N LYS A 188 12.84 -12.63 -5.88
CA LYS A 188 13.83 -12.09 -6.81
C LYS A 188 14.57 -13.17 -7.59
N LYS A 189 15.12 -14.18 -6.90
CA LYS A 189 15.81 -15.31 -7.56
C LYS A 189 14.88 -16.08 -8.48
N SER A 190 13.61 -16.24 -8.11
CA SER A 190 12.61 -16.87 -8.97
C SER A 190 12.37 -16.07 -10.25
N ILE A 191 12.35 -14.73 -10.19
CA ILE A 191 12.25 -13.86 -11.38
C ILE A 191 13.48 -14.02 -12.27
N GLU A 192 14.69 -14.04 -11.70
CA GLU A 192 15.94 -14.26 -12.43
C GLU A 192 15.95 -15.60 -13.19
N LEU A 193 15.47 -16.67 -12.54
CA LEU A 193 15.35 -17.99 -13.16
C LEU A 193 14.34 -17.99 -14.32
N LYS A 194 13.19 -17.32 -14.17
CA LYS A 194 12.20 -17.20 -15.25
C LYS A 194 12.76 -16.42 -16.44
N LEU A 195 13.49 -15.33 -16.20
CA LEU A 195 14.15 -14.56 -17.25
C LEU A 195 15.19 -15.38 -18.02
N ALA A 196 15.93 -16.26 -17.34
CA ALA A 196 16.93 -17.12 -17.98
C ALA A 196 16.33 -18.25 -18.83
N GLN A 197 15.02 -18.48 -18.73
CA GLN A 197 14.27 -19.53 -19.43
C GLN A 197 13.47 -19.02 -20.63
N LEU A 198 13.40 -17.70 -20.83
CA LEU A 198 12.79 -17.05 -22.00
C LEU A 198 13.78 -17.00 -23.16
#